data_AF-L9V3V6-F1
#
_entry.id   AF-L9V3V6-F1
#
_cell.length_a   1.000
_cell.length_b   1.000
_cell.length_c   1.000
_cell.angle_alpha   90.00
_cell.angle_beta   90.00
_cell.angle_gamma   90.00
#
_symmetry.space_group_name_H-M   'P 1'
#
loop_
_entity.id
_entity.type
_entity.pdbx_description
1 polymer ?
#
loop_
_entity_poly.entity_id
_entity_poly.type
_entity_poly.pdbx_seq_one_letter_code
_entity_poly.pdbx_strand_id
1 'polypeptide(L)' 'MFDRTDQNGGWFVSRVKDNANFEIVEELRTWRGNSIPLEGESLQAVLEDLQRQEIDVRITLSFERKRGSGASA' A
#
# COMPACT_ATOMS: atom_id res chain seq x y z
N MET A 1 -13.74 -6.87 5.06
CA MET A 1 -13.15 -5.55 5.45
C MET A 1 -12.80 -4.81 4.18
N PHE A 2 -11.88 -5.33 3.37
CA PHE A 2 -11.56 -4.83 2.03
C PHE A 2 -12.82 -4.59 1.17
N ASP A 3 -13.72 -5.58 1.07
CA ASP A 3 -14.97 -5.41 0.30
C ASP A 3 -15.85 -4.23 0.74
N ARG A 4 -15.85 -3.91 2.05
CA ARG A 4 -16.63 -2.78 2.59
C ARG A 4 -15.94 -1.45 2.29
N THR A 5 -14.61 -1.42 2.31
CA THR A 5 -13.84 -0.25 1.91
C THR A 5 -14.11 0.07 0.44
N ASP A 6 -14.06 -0.94 -0.44
CA ASP A 6 -14.30 -0.77 -1.87
C ASP A 6 -15.74 -0.30 -2.17
N GLN A 7 -16.74 -0.90 -1.51
CA GLN A 7 -18.14 -0.48 -1.63
C GLN A 7 -18.37 0.99 -1.24
N ASN A 8 -17.56 1.51 -0.31
CA ASN A 8 -17.66 2.88 0.17
C ASN A 8 -16.70 3.85 -0.55
N GLY A 9 -15.90 3.38 -1.52
CA GLY A 9 -14.85 4.19 -2.16
C GLY A 9 -13.78 4.68 -1.18
N GLY A 10 -13.54 3.94 -0.10
CA GLY A 10 -12.60 4.30 0.96
C GLY A 10 -11.16 3.90 0.65
N TRP A 11 -10.24 4.36 1.50
CA TRP A 11 -8.81 4.06 1.40
C TRP A 11 -8.24 3.63 2.74
N PHE A 12 -7.20 2.81 2.71
CA PHE A 12 -6.41 2.49 3.90
C PHE A 12 -5.28 3.50 4.02
N VAL A 13 -5.18 4.13 5.19
CA VAL A 13 -4.02 4.96 5.56
C VAL A 13 -3.29 4.25 6.68
N SER A 14 -2.01 3.97 6.47
CA SER A 14 -1.18 3.25 7.45
C SER A 14 0.22 3.82 7.48
N ARG A 15 0.79 3.91 8.69
CA ARG A 15 2.23 4.09 8.83
C ARG A 15 2.90 2.76 8.53
N VAL A 16 3.70 2.76 7.48
CA VAL A 16 4.48 1.59 7.09
C VAL A 16 5.66 1.44 8.05
N LYS A 17 5.94 0.20 8.47
CA LYS A 17 7.14 -0.09 9.28
C LYS A 17 8.37 -0.12 8.38
N ASP A 18 9.51 0.27 8.92
CA ASP A 18 10.80 0.30 8.19
C ASP A 18 11.19 -1.06 7.60
N ASN A 19 10.68 -2.16 8.15
CA ASN A 19 10.94 -3.52 7.67
C ASN A 19 9.87 -4.07 6.70
N ALA A 20 8.89 -3.26 6.30
CA ALA A 20 7.89 -3.70 5.34
C ALA A 20 8.53 -3.79 3.94
N ASN A 21 8.13 -4.82 3.19
CA ASN A 21 8.54 -4.96 1.80
C ASN A 21 7.41 -5.60 1.00
N PHE A 22 6.51 -4.76 0.49
CA PHE A 22 5.40 -5.17 -0.38
C PHE A 22 5.68 -4.76 -1.82
N GLU A 23 5.05 -5.46 -2.75
CA GLU A 23 5.01 -5.11 -4.16
C GLU A 23 4.01 -3.97 -4.40
N ILE A 24 4.46 -2.95 -5.11
CA ILE A 24 3.64 -1.83 -5.56
C ILE A 24 3.09 -2.20 -6.94
N VAL A 25 1.79 -2.36 -7.04
CA VAL A 25 1.12 -2.82 -8.28
C VAL A 25 0.69 -1.65 -9.14
N GLU A 26 0.46 -0.47 -8.57
CA GLU A 26 0.03 0.70 -9.31
C GLU A 26 0.31 1.98 -8.53
N GLU A 27 0.73 3.03 -9.24
CA GLU A 27 0.76 4.39 -8.69
C GLU A 27 -0.54 5.12 -8.99
N LEU A 28 -1.23 5.55 -7.93
CA LEU A 28 -2.51 6.24 -8.06
C LEU A 28 -2.35 7.75 -8.30
N ARG A 29 -1.12 8.25 -8.18
CA ARG A 29 -0.78 9.65 -8.35
C ARG A 29 0.54 9.85 -9.09
N THR A 30 0.49 10.65 -10.16
CA THR A 30 1.67 11.10 -10.87
C THR A 30 2.30 12.33 -10.21
N TRP A 31 3.62 12.32 -10.07
CA TRP A 31 4.40 13.44 -9.54
C TRP A 31 5.18 14.15 -10.65
N ARG A 32 5.43 15.44 -10.48
CA ARG A 32 6.22 16.24 -11.43
C ARG A 32 7.69 16.26 -10.99
N GLY A 33 8.59 16.43 -11.95
CA GLY A 33 10.03 16.55 -11.68
C GLY A 33 10.74 15.20 -11.72
N ASN A 34 11.77 15.03 -10.88
CA ASN A 34 12.61 13.83 -10.83
C ASN A 34 11.97 12.69 -10.01
N SER A 35 10.70 12.38 -10.29
CA SER A 35 10.00 11.28 -9.63
C SER A 35 10.45 9.94 -10.22
N ILE A 36 10.77 8.97 -9.36
CA ILE A 36 11.01 7.59 -9.76
C ILE A 36 9.67 6.85 -9.94
N PRO A 37 9.55 5.95 -10.93
CA PRO A 37 8.41 5.04 -11.03
C PRO A 37 8.47 4.01 -9.89
N LEU A 38 7.30 3.65 -9.36
CA LEU A 38 7.15 2.67 -8.27
C LEU A 38 6.44 1.40 -8.71
N GLU A 39 5.65 1.44 -9.79
CA GLU A 39 4.89 0.28 -10.26
C GLU A 39 5.81 -0.90 -10.65
N GLY A 40 5.49 -2.08 -10.14
CA GLY A 40 6.27 -3.31 -10.31
C GLY A 40 7.45 -3.45 -9.34
N GLU A 41 7.77 -2.41 -8.57
CA GLU A 41 8.87 -2.44 -7.63
C GLU A 41 8.43 -2.86 -6.22
N SER A 42 9.38 -3.43 -5.48
CA SER A 42 9.23 -3.66 -4.05
C SER A 42 9.57 -2.39 -3.26
N LEU A 43 8.84 -2.10 -2.17
CA LEU A 43 9.06 -0.89 -1.37
C LEU A 43 10.54 -0.67 -1.02
N GLN A 44 11.24 -1.70 -0.54
CA GLN A 44 12.65 -1.58 -0.12
C GLN A 44 13.59 -1.23 -1.29
N ALA A 45 13.26 -1.63 -2.52
CA ALA A 45 14.09 -1.36 -3.68
C ALA A 45 14.11 0.13 -4.06
N VAL A 46 13.03 0.85 -3.72
CA VAL A 46 12.86 2.27 -4.05
C VAL A 46 13.08 3.20 -2.86
N LEU A 47 13.10 2.68 -1.61
CA LEU A 47 13.14 3.50 -0.40
C LEU A 47 14.37 4.43 -0.31
N GLU A 48 15.55 3.97 -0.74
CA GLU A 48 16.77 4.78 -0.67
C GLU A 48 16.73 5.99 -1.62
N ASP A 49 16.08 5.84 -2.77
CA ASP A 49 15.93 6.88 -3.79
C ASP A 49 14.64 7.71 -3.62
N LEU A 50 13.71 7.25 -2.79
CA LEU A 50 12.42 7.88 -2.57
C LEU A 50 12.54 9.11 -1.67
N GLN A 51 12.55 10.29 -2.28
CA GLN A 51 12.65 11.55 -1.54
C GLN A 51 11.36 11.98 -0.80
N ARG A 52 10.22 11.34 -1.11
CA ARG A 52 8.91 11.66 -0.53
C ARG A 52 8.58 10.72 0.64
N GLN A 53 7.94 11.26 1.67
CA GLN A 53 7.53 10.50 2.86
C GLN A 53 6.16 9.83 2.71
N GLU A 54 5.35 10.27 1.76
CA GLU A 54 4.00 9.76 1.51
C GLU A 54 3.89 9.29 0.06
N ILE A 55 3.31 8.09 -0.12
CA ILE A 55 3.02 7.50 -1.41
C ILE A 55 1.55 7.09 -1.46
N ASP A 56 0.94 7.28 -2.63
CA ASP A 56 -0.44 6.88 -2.91
C ASP A 56 -0.41 5.79 -3.97
N VAL A 57 -0.58 4.54 -3.52
CA VAL A 57 -0.28 3.34 -4.30
C VAL A 57 -1.26 2.21 -4.00
N ARG A 58 -1.43 1.32 -4.99
CA ARG A 58 -2.03 0.00 -4.80
C ARG A 58 -0.92 -1.01 -4.53
N ILE A 59 -1.15 -1.91 -3.57
CA ILE A 59 -0.17 -2.92 -3.15
C ILE A 59 -0.80 -4.30 -3.09
N THR A 60 0.02 -5.34 -3.22
CA THR A 60 -0.38 -6.71 -2.92
C THR A 60 0.09 -7.09 -1.52
N LEU A 61 -0.80 -7.62 -0.69
CA LEU A 61 -0.48 -8.15 0.63
C LEU A 61 -1.01 -9.57 0.79
N SER A 62 -0.14 -10.45 1.29
CA SER A 62 -0.51 -11.80 1.72
C SER A 62 -0.55 -11.83 3.25
N PHE A 63 -1.68 -12.20 3.83
CA PHE A 63 -1.80 -12.36 5.27
C PHE A 63 -2.65 -13.58 5.61
N GLU A 64 -2.31 -14.24 6.71
CA GLU A 64 -3.15 -15.31 7.25
C GLU A 64 -4.39 -14.69 7.89
N ARG A 65 -5.57 -15.03 7.36
CA ARG A 65 -6.83 -14.69 8.02
C ARG A 65 -6.98 -15.52 9.29
N LYS A 66 -6.52 -14.99 10.42
CA LYS A 66 -6.86 -15.57 11.73
C LYS A 66 -8.38 -15.47 11.93
N ARG A 67 -9.03 -16.61 12.17
CA ARG A 67 -10.45 -16.67 12.55
C ARG A 67 -10.60 -16.06 13.95
N GLY A 68 -10.75 -14.73 14.01
CA GLY A 68 -11.15 -14.05 15.23
C GLY A 68 -12.61 -14.38 15.56
N SER A 69 -12.92 -14.49 16.85
CA SER A 69 -14.28 -14.56 17.41
C SER A 69 -15.05 -13.25 17.18
N GLY A 70 -15.22 -12.85 15.93
CA GLY A 70 -16.12 -11.77 15.54
C GLY A 70 -17.45 -12.38 15.17
N ALA A 71 -18.39 -12.45 16.11
CA ALA A 71 -19.79 -12.60 15.76
C ALA A 71 -20.16 -11.42 14.86
N SER A 72 -20.51 -11.71 13.61
CA SER A 72 -21.16 -10.73 12.74
C SER A 72 -22.63 -10.70 13.16
N ALA A 73 -23.08 -9.55 13.66
CA ALA A 73 -24.50 -9.22 13.82
C ALA A 73 -25.05 -8.67 12.50
#